data_AF-A0A3M1GCY7-F1
#
_entry.id   AF-A0A3M1GCY7-F1
#
_cell.length_a   1.000
_cell.length_b   1.000
_cell.length_c   1.000
_cell.angle_alpha   90.00
_cell.angle_beta   90.00
_cell.angle_gamma   90.00
#
_symmetry.space_group_name_H-M   'P 1'
#
loop_
_entity.id
_entity.type
_entity.pdbx_description
1 polymer ?
#
loop_
_entity_poly.entity_id
_entity_poly.type
_entity_poly.pdbx_seq_one_letter_code
_entity_poly.pdbx_strand_id
1 'polypeptide(L)'
;YPDKIALPMLITNYKGPVEIAAAAKACEAVGIDGMVPDPGDAPRYGYAIRTNRDGSCELLTNEEEFENYRRSTGPAENVRDFLREVAKVKDLKLGCLVTARRPAADAIARINEPWDFCFFLRLDEESLPKLKEVSDECKKSGKAIYPYFVVETAKNKKILERIGWAPTTTLEGAVEFAEKLQGVVDGIIATCLGDLEGDKKLLEVLQKVRG
;
A
#
# COMPACT_ATOMS: atom_id res chain seq x y z
N TYR A 1 0.44 -23.60 8.18
CA TYR A 1 -0.06 -22.39 7.52
C TYR A 1 0.62 -22.32 6.18
N PRO A 2 -0.11 -22.14 5.06
CA PRO A 2 0.51 -21.94 3.74
C PRO A 2 1.49 -20.76 3.76
N ASP A 3 2.36 -20.68 2.77
CA ASP A 3 3.35 -19.62 2.57
C ASP A 3 2.71 -18.25 2.86
N LYS A 4 3.09 -17.67 4.01
CA LYS A 4 2.62 -16.36 4.43
C LYS A 4 3.57 -15.34 3.84
N ILE A 5 3.03 -14.35 3.15
CA ILE A 5 3.78 -13.15 2.79
C ILE A 5 3.54 -12.05 3.82
N ALA A 6 4.60 -11.35 4.21
CA ALA A 6 4.56 -10.19 5.08
C ALA A 6 5.05 -8.95 4.33
N LEU A 7 4.16 -7.96 4.17
CA LEU A 7 4.42 -6.72 3.45
C LEU A 7 4.09 -5.50 4.34
N PRO A 8 4.91 -5.17 5.36
CA PRO A 8 4.70 -3.98 6.19
C PRO A 8 4.65 -2.69 5.37
N MET A 9 3.68 -1.83 5.71
CA MET A 9 3.67 -0.44 5.26
C MET A 9 4.52 0.40 6.21
N LEU A 10 5.54 1.09 5.69
CA LEU A 10 6.43 1.94 6.45
C LEU A 10 6.04 3.39 6.25
N ILE A 11 5.49 4.02 7.29
CA ILE A 11 5.22 5.46 7.28
C ILE A 11 6.53 6.25 7.44
N THR A 12 6.87 7.08 6.47
CA THR A 12 8.19 7.73 6.35
C THR A 12 8.23 9.17 6.84
N ASN A 13 7.12 9.93 6.82
CA ASN A 13 7.12 11.36 7.16
C ASN A 13 7.44 11.68 8.64
N TYR A 14 7.64 10.66 9.48
CA TYR A 14 7.98 10.82 10.89
C TYR A 14 9.36 10.26 11.23
N LYS A 15 10.13 9.85 10.22
CA LYS A 15 11.37 9.09 10.41
C LYS A 15 12.51 9.71 9.62
N GLY A 16 13.66 9.78 10.28
CA GLY A 16 14.90 10.11 9.61
C GLY A 16 15.39 8.96 8.72
N PRO A 17 16.35 9.23 7.81
CA PRO A 17 16.93 8.23 6.91
C PRO A 17 17.54 7.04 7.65
N VAL A 18 18.14 7.27 8.83
CA VAL A 18 18.71 6.20 9.67
C VAL A 18 17.63 5.23 10.16
N GLU A 19 16.48 5.75 10.63
CA GLU A 19 15.37 4.92 11.13
C GLU A 19 14.70 4.14 9.99
N ILE A 20 14.53 4.79 8.83
CA ILE A 20 14.00 4.16 7.61
C ILE A 20 14.91 3.01 7.16
N ALA A 21 16.22 3.27 7.06
CA ALA A 21 17.21 2.26 6.68
C ALA A 21 17.27 1.11 7.69
N ALA A 22 17.25 1.42 8.99
CA ALA A 22 17.27 0.40 10.04
C ALA A 22 16.04 -0.50 9.97
N ALA A 23 14.84 0.05 9.77
CA ALA A 23 13.61 -0.73 9.62
C ALA A 23 13.66 -1.64 8.38
N ALA A 24 14.11 -1.12 7.23
CA ALA A 24 14.23 -1.91 6.01
C ALA A 24 15.30 -3.01 6.14
N LYS A 25 16.45 -2.70 6.75
CA LYS A 25 17.51 -3.69 7.01
C LYS A 25 17.08 -4.76 8.01
N ALA A 26 16.29 -4.40 9.02
CA ALA A 26 15.70 -5.37 9.92
C ALA A 26 14.74 -6.30 9.18
N CYS A 27 13.88 -5.77 8.29
CA CYS A 27 12.99 -6.56 7.45
C CYS A 27 13.76 -7.55 6.57
N GLU A 28 14.83 -7.08 5.92
CA GLU A 28 15.74 -7.93 5.13
C GLU A 28 16.37 -9.03 5.98
N ALA A 29 16.91 -8.69 7.16
CA ALA A 29 17.60 -9.63 8.04
C ALA A 29 16.70 -10.72 8.62
N VAL A 30 15.40 -10.42 8.86
CA VAL A 30 14.45 -11.40 9.40
C VAL A 30 13.63 -12.11 8.32
N GLY A 31 13.89 -11.82 7.04
CA GLY A 31 13.24 -12.48 5.90
C GLY A 31 11.79 -12.05 5.67
N ILE A 32 11.47 -10.77 5.90
CA ILE A 32 10.20 -10.18 5.46
C ILE A 32 10.18 -10.09 3.93
N ASP A 33 9.07 -10.46 3.31
CA ASP A 33 8.95 -10.58 1.85
C ASP A 33 9.04 -9.24 1.10
N GLY A 34 8.63 -8.15 1.74
CA GLY A 34 8.68 -6.83 1.14
C GLY A 34 8.23 -5.70 2.07
N MET A 35 8.20 -4.48 1.56
CA MET A 35 7.80 -3.28 2.30
C MET A 35 7.20 -2.24 1.36
N VAL A 36 6.24 -1.47 1.85
CA VAL A 36 5.67 -0.33 1.12
C VAL A 36 6.05 0.96 1.85
N PRO A 37 7.06 1.72 1.39
CA PRO A 37 7.30 3.05 1.92
C PRO A 37 6.16 3.99 1.50
N ASP A 38 5.54 4.63 2.48
CA ASP A 38 4.47 5.60 2.26
C ASP A 38 4.69 6.85 3.13
N PRO A 39 4.52 8.06 2.59
CA PRO A 39 4.62 9.29 3.39
C PRO A 39 3.63 9.28 4.55
N GLY A 40 2.44 8.72 4.37
CA GLY A 40 1.35 8.76 5.32
C GLY A 40 0.72 10.15 5.44
N ASP A 41 -0.13 10.28 6.47
CA ASP A 41 -0.87 11.49 6.77
C ASP A 41 0.01 12.59 7.42
N ALA A 42 -0.55 13.79 7.51
CA ALA A 42 0.08 14.91 8.20
C ALA A 42 0.33 14.62 9.70
N PRO A 43 1.49 15.01 10.26
CA PRO A 43 1.72 14.93 11.70
C PRO A 43 0.67 15.72 12.46
N ARG A 44 0.10 15.12 13.51
CA ARG A 44 -0.65 15.89 14.50
C ARG A 44 0.27 16.76 15.37
N TYR A 45 1.50 16.30 15.60
CA TYR A 45 2.51 16.95 16.42
C TYR A 45 3.84 16.97 15.69
N GLY A 46 4.56 18.09 15.81
CA GLY A 46 5.84 18.28 15.13
C GLY A 46 5.70 18.54 13.63
N TYR A 47 6.81 18.37 12.91
CA TYR A 47 6.91 18.61 11.47
C TYR A 47 7.24 17.32 10.74
N ALA A 48 6.82 17.22 9.48
CA ALA A 48 7.18 16.08 8.65
C ALA A 48 8.66 16.11 8.30
N ILE A 49 9.25 14.93 8.17
CA ILE A 49 10.62 14.74 7.71
C ILE A 49 10.59 14.29 6.25
N ARG A 50 11.19 15.08 5.37
CA ARG A 50 11.46 14.68 3.98
C ARG A 50 12.82 14.00 3.94
N THR A 51 12.84 12.74 3.51
CA THR A 51 14.08 12.01 3.21
C THR A 51 14.38 12.16 1.73
N ASN A 52 15.60 12.60 1.42
CA ASN A 52 16.08 12.74 0.05
C ASN A 52 16.80 11.45 -0.39
N ARG A 53 16.92 11.26 -1.70
CA ARG A 53 17.55 10.08 -2.30
C ARG A 53 19.00 9.84 -1.85
N ASP A 54 19.73 10.88 -1.47
CA ASP A 54 21.12 10.81 -1.01
C ASP A 54 21.26 10.48 0.49
N GLY A 55 20.14 10.31 1.19
CA GLY A 55 20.11 10.08 2.62
C GLY A 55 20.24 11.33 3.47
N SER A 56 20.22 12.53 2.86
CA SER A 56 19.95 13.77 3.59
C SER A 56 18.46 13.86 3.96
N CYS A 57 18.14 14.69 4.94
CA CYS A 57 16.75 14.96 5.31
C CYS A 57 16.54 16.39 5.78
N GLU A 58 15.28 16.82 5.72
CA GLU A 58 14.86 18.14 6.12
C GLU A 58 13.49 18.12 6.79
N LEU A 59 13.25 19.12 7.65
CA LEU A 59 11.96 19.33 8.28
C LEU A 59 11.10 20.23 7.40
N LEU A 60 9.93 19.73 7.02
CA LEU A 60 8.93 20.50 6.30
C LEU A 60 8.10 21.30 7.31
N THR A 61 8.51 22.54 7.53
CA THR A 61 7.88 23.45 8.51
C THR A 61 6.78 24.32 7.90
N ASN A 62 6.75 24.43 6.57
CA ASN A 62 5.73 25.15 5.82
C ASN A 62 4.60 24.19 5.39
N GLU A 63 3.35 24.58 5.63
CA GLU A 63 2.17 23.75 5.35
C GLU A 63 1.96 23.51 3.84
N GLU A 64 2.18 24.52 3.00
CA GLU A 64 2.07 24.41 1.55
C GLU A 64 3.14 23.47 0.98
N GLU A 65 4.37 23.61 1.47
CA GLU A 65 5.47 22.70 1.09
C GLU A 65 5.15 21.26 1.50
N PHE A 66 4.62 21.06 2.71
CA PHE A 66 4.20 19.73 3.18
C PHE A 66 3.07 19.16 2.32
N GLU A 67 2.05 19.94 1.98
CA GLU A 67 0.95 19.46 1.14
C GLU A 67 1.41 19.15 -0.28
N ASN A 68 2.31 19.95 -0.86
CA ASN A 68 2.91 19.67 -2.17
C ASN A 68 3.73 18.39 -2.14
N TYR A 69 4.55 18.21 -1.09
CA TYR A 69 5.31 16.99 -0.85
C TYR A 69 4.38 15.77 -0.80
N ARG A 70 3.34 15.79 0.04
CA ARG A 70 2.38 14.69 0.20
C ARG A 70 1.57 14.37 -1.07
N ARG A 71 1.28 15.37 -1.91
CA ARG A 71 0.51 15.19 -3.15
C ARG A 71 1.35 14.66 -4.31
N SER A 72 2.66 14.83 -4.24
CA SER A 72 3.59 14.28 -5.22
C SER A 72 3.83 12.79 -4.96
N THR A 73 4.21 12.03 -5.99
CA THR A 73 4.71 10.67 -5.81
C THR A 73 6.08 10.67 -5.13
N GLY A 74 6.92 11.64 -5.51
CA GLY A 74 8.33 11.82 -5.17
C GLY A 74 8.80 11.40 -3.76
N PRO A 75 8.09 11.70 -2.66
CA PRO A 75 8.43 11.20 -1.32
C PRO A 75 8.78 9.70 -1.25
N ALA A 76 7.96 8.85 -1.87
CA ALA A 76 8.14 7.40 -1.78
C ALA A 76 9.27 6.94 -2.70
N GLU A 77 9.38 7.50 -3.92
CA GLU A 77 10.48 7.19 -4.83
C GLU A 77 11.83 7.64 -4.26
N ASN A 78 11.91 8.81 -3.61
CA ASN A 78 13.12 9.25 -2.91
C ASN A 78 13.55 8.27 -1.82
N VAL A 79 12.59 7.76 -1.04
CA VAL A 79 12.88 6.75 -0.01
C VAL A 79 13.32 5.42 -0.63
N ARG A 80 12.67 4.96 -1.70
CA ARG A 80 13.09 3.77 -2.44
C ARG A 80 14.52 3.91 -2.95
N ASP A 81 14.82 5.02 -3.60
CA ASP A 81 16.14 5.26 -4.19
C ASP A 81 17.20 5.35 -3.09
N PHE A 82 16.92 6.05 -1.98
CA PHE A 82 17.77 6.04 -0.79
C PHE A 82 18.01 4.61 -0.27
N LEU A 83 16.96 3.80 -0.13
CA LEU A 83 17.07 2.42 0.37
C LEU A 83 17.94 1.55 -0.53
N ARG A 84 17.80 1.67 -1.86
CA ARG A 84 18.56 0.90 -2.85
C ARG A 84 19.99 1.42 -3.00
N GLU A 85 20.16 2.72 -3.17
CA GLU A 85 21.43 3.34 -3.57
C GLU A 85 22.34 3.66 -2.39
N VAL A 86 21.80 4.03 -1.23
CA VAL A 86 22.60 4.48 -0.08
C VAL A 86 22.58 3.45 1.03
N ALA A 87 21.40 3.03 1.50
CA ALA A 87 21.27 2.04 2.57
C ALA A 87 21.60 0.61 2.10
N LYS A 88 21.72 0.40 0.79
CA LYS A 88 22.06 -0.88 0.15
C LYS A 88 21.15 -2.03 0.58
N VAL A 89 19.85 -1.80 0.70
CA VAL A 89 18.84 -2.85 0.86
C VAL A 89 18.68 -3.55 -0.49
N LYS A 90 18.97 -4.85 -0.56
CA LYS A 90 19.08 -5.62 -1.80
C LYS A 90 17.94 -6.61 -1.97
N ASP A 91 17.65 -7.37 -0.93
CA ASP A 91 16.83 -8.57 -1.03
C ASP A 91 15.37 -8.31 -0.64
N LEU A 92 15.12 -7.26 0.16
CA LEU A 92 13.77 -6.83 0.49
C LEU A 92 13.08 -6.24 -0.74
N LYS A 93 11.89 -6.73 -1.11
CA LYS A 93 11.08 -6.13 -2.19
C LYS A 93 10.47 -4.80 -1.72
N LEU A 94 10.44 -3.79 -2.57
CA LEU A 94 9.84 -2.48 -2.30
C LEU A 94 8.65 -2.27 -3.22
N GLY A 95 7.48 -2.00 -2.64
CA GLY A 95 6.23 -1.79 -3.37
C GLY A 95 5.81 -0.34 -3.41
N CYS A 96 5.16 0.06 -4.51
CA CYS A 96 4.50 1.37 -4.60
C CYS A 96 3.03 1.27 -4.19
N LEU A 97 2.54 2.30 -3.51
CA LEU A 97 1.12 2.48 -3.21
C LEU A 97 0.46 3.29 -4.33
N VAL A 98 -0.60 2.78 -4.94
CA VAL A 98 -1.43 3.51 -5.92
C VAL A 98 -2.87 3.61 -5.42
N THR A 99 -3.65 4.54 -5.95
CA THR A 99 -5.03 4.77 -5.49
C THR A 99 -6.00 4.93 -6.65
N ALA A 100 -7.19 4.35 -6.51
CA ALA A 100 -8.26 4.52 -7.47
C ALA A 100 -8.76 5.97 -7.63
N ARG A 101 -8.40 6.89 -6.72
CA ARG A 101 -8.77 8.31 -6.79
C ARG A 101 -8.04 9.10 -7.88
N ARG A 102 -6.95 8.56 -8.42
CA ARG A 102 -6.19 9.15 -9.53
C ARG A 102 -6.51 8.44 -10.84
N PRO A 103 -6.34 9.07 -12.01
CA PRO A 103 -6.40 8.40 -13.30
C PRO A 103 -5.52 7.13 -13.35
N ALA A 104 -5.91 6.13 -14.14
CA ALA A 104 -5.13 4.89 -14.30
C ALA A 104 -3.71 5.17 -14.82
N ALA A 105 -3.58 6.14 -15.73
CA ALA A 105 -2.31 6.58 -16.29
C ALA A 105 -1.29 7.00 -15.22
N ASP A 106 -1.72 7.67 -14.15
CA ASP A 106 -0.83 8.07 -13.04
C ASP A 106 -0.31 6.86 -12.28
N ALA A 107 -1.17 5.88 -12.03
CA ALA A 107 -0.80 4.62 -11.38
C ALA A 107 0.18 3.82 -12.26
N ILE A 108 -0.10 3.72 -13.56
CA ILE A 108 0.74 3.04 -14.55
C ILE A 108 2.12 3.71 -14.64
N ALA A 109 2.17 5.03 -14.76
CA ALA A 109 3.42 5.77 -14.79
C ALA A 109 4.27 5.48 -13.55
N ARG A 110 3.64 5.47 -12.37
CA ARG A 110 4.30 5.14 -11.11
C ARG A 110 4.75 3.68 -11.04
N ILE A 111 3.96 2.74 -11.53
CA ILE A 111 4.32 1.31 -11.50
C ILE A 111 5.46 1.02 -12.47
N ASN A 112 5.63 1.79 -13.55
CA ASN A 112 6.74 1.62 -14.50
C ASN A 112 8.11 2.02 -13.94
N GLU A 113 8.15 2.80 -12.86
CA GLU A 113 9.34 3.03 -12.06
C GLU A 113 9.87 1.73 -11.41
N PRO A 114 11.11 1.67 -10.88
CA PRO A 114 11.74 0.44 -10.39
C PRO A 114 11.20 -0.04 -9.02
N TRP A 115 9.90 -0.28 -8.95
CA TRP A 115 9.19 -0.97 -7.87
C TRP A 115 9.07 -2.47 -8.16
N ASP A 116 9.05 -3.28 -7.11
CA ASP A 116 8.97 -4.74 -7.19
C ASP A 116 7.52 -5.26 -7.19
N PHE A 117 6.60 -4.50 -6.61
CA PHE A 117 5.16 -4.82 -6.58
C PHE A 117 4.30 -3.57 -6.38
N CYS A 118 2.99 -3.74 -6.52
CA CYS A 118 1.99 -2.69 -6.43
C CYS A 118 0.98 -2.98 -5.32
N PHE A 119 0.69 -1.98 -4.48
CA PHE A 119 -0.42 -1.97 -3.53
C PHE A 119 -1.51 -1.01 -4.03
N PHE A 120 -2.67 -1.54 -4.45
CA PHE A 120 -3.78 -0.75 -4.98
C PHE A 120 -4.82 -0.41 -3.89
N LEU A 121 -4.99 0.86 -3.55
CA LEU A 121 -5.96 1.33 -2.56
C LEU A 121 -7.31 1.73 -3.18
N ARG A 122 -8.34 1.64 -2.34
CA ARG A 122 -9.73 2.10 -2.61
C ARG A 122 -10.40 1.29 -3.70
N LEU A 123 -10.38 -0.03 -3.55
CA LEU A 123 -11.11 -0.94 -4.41
C LEU A 123 -12.61 -0.93 -4.05
N ASP A 124 -13.45 -0.82 -5.07
CA ASP A 124 -14.91 -0.90 -5.07
C ASP A 124 -15.37 -1.28 -6.50
N GLU A 125 -16.68 -1.42 -6.73
CA GLU A 125 -17.21 -1.78 -8.06
C GLU A 125 -16.84 -0.75 -9.14
N GLU A 126 -16.83 0.54 -8.80
CA GLU A 126 -16.53 1.62 -9.75
C GLU A 126 -15.06 1.64 -10.17
N SER A 127 -14.16 1.26 -9.27
CA SER A 127 -12.72 1.21 -9.50
C SER A 127 -12.22 -0.11 -10.08
N LEU A 128 -13.05 -1.16 -10.14
CA LEU A 128 -12.67 -2.46 -10.68
C LEU A 128 -12.13 -2.40 -12.13
N PRO A 129 -12.72 -1.63 -13.08
CA PRO A 129 -12.13 -1.48 -14.43
C PRO A 129 -10.72 -0.89 -14.40
N LYS A 130 -10.48 0.10 -13.53
CA LYS A 130 -9.17 0.72 -13.35
C LYS A 130 -8.16 -0.25 -12.74
N LEU A 131 -8.57 -1.06 -11.76
CA LEU A 131 -7.71 -2.11 -11.22
C LEU A 131 -7.28 -3.10 -12.31
N LYS A 132 -8.18 -3.48 -13.22
CA LYS A 132 -7.85 -4.39 -14.34
C LYS A 132 -6.80 -3.78 -15.26
N GLU A 133 -6.99 -2.52 -15.66
CA GLU A 133 -6.01 -1.79 -16.49
C GLU A 133 -4.62 -1.72 -15.84
N VAL A 134 -4.58 -1.35 -14.55
CA VAL A 134 -3.34 -1.28 -13.77
C VAL A 134 -2.70 -2.67 -13.61
N SER A 135 -3.52 -3.70 -13.38
CA SER A 135 -3.03 -5.07 -13.25
C SER A 135 -2.42 -5.61 -14.55
N ASP A 136 -3.04 -5.34 -15.69
CA ASP A 136 -2.51 -5.77 -16.98
C ASP A 136 -1.10 -5.20 -17.21
N GLU A 137 -0.85 -3.97 -16.78
CA GLU A 137 0.49 -3.36 -16.84
C GLU A 137 1.48 -3.97 -15.84
N CYS A 138 1.04 -4.25 -14.61
CA CYS A 138 1.82 -5.01 -13.63
C CYS A 138 2.26 -6.36 -14.21
N LYS A 139 1.35 -7.11 -14.84
CA LYS A 139 1.65 -8.41 -15.46
C LYS A 139 2.66 -8.31 -16.59
N LYS A 140 2.54 -7.32 -17.48
CA LYS A 140 3.52 -7.08 -18.57
C LYS A 140 4.92 -6.81 -18.02
N SER A 141 5.01 -6.14 -16.88
CA SER A 141 6.27 -5.81 -16.21
C SER A 141 6.74 -6.84 -15.18
N GLY A 142 6.01 -7.96 -15.04
CA GLY A 142 6.33 -9.03 -14.07
C GLY A 142 6.19 -8.62 -12.61
N LYS A 143 5.39 -7.59 -12.31
CA LYS A 143 5.17 -7.06 -10.96
C LYS A 143 3.89 -7.63 -10.38
N ALA A 144 3.93 -8.02 -9.11
CA ALA A 144 2.73 -8.45 -8.40
C ALA A 144 1.84 -7.25 -8.04
N ILE A 145 0.53 -7.45 -8.00
CA ILE A 145 -0.44 -6.44 -7.55
C ILE A 145 -1.36 -7.01 -6.45
N TYR A 146 -1.49 -6.23 -5.38
CA TYR A 146 -2.31 -6.55 -4.22
C TYR A 146 -3.28 -5.40 -3.93
N PRO A 147 -4.57 -5.52 -4.28
CA PRO A 147 -5.57 -4.53 -3.87
C PRO A 147 -5.93 -4.62 -2.39
N TYR A 148 -6.27 -3.48 -1.82
CA TYR A 148 -6.83 -3.38 -0.48
C TYR A 148 -8.32 -3.66 -0.52
N PHE A 149 -8.69 -4.82 0.01
CA PHE A 149 -10.05 -5.37 -0.02
C PHE A 149 -10.74 -5.08 1.31
N VAL A 150 -11.39 -3.92 1.39
CA VAL A 150 -12.00 -3.42 2.62
C VAL A 150 -13.47 -3.83 2.67
N VAL A 151 -13.84 -4.63 3.66
CA VAL A 151 -15.19 -5.15 3.83
C VAL A 151 -15.92 -4.39 4.94
N GLU A 152 -17.11 -3.90 4.63
CA GLU A 152 -17.96 -3.24 5.63
C GLU A 152 -18.58 -4.26 6.59
N THR A 153 -18.57 -3.91 7.87
CA THR A 153 -19.30 -4.55 8.95
C THR A 153 -20.07 -3.51 9.75
N ALA A 154 -21.06 -3.95 10.54
CA ALA A 154 -21.79 -3.06 11.44
C ALA A 154 -20.87 -2.30 12.43
N LYS A 155 -19.71 -2.87 12.77
CA LYS A 155 -18.75 -2.28 13.72
C LYS A 155 -17.83 -1.24 13.06
N ASN A 156 -17.41 -1.46 11.81
CA ASN A 156 -16.46 -0.55 11.14
C ASN A 156 -17.12 0.55 10.32
N LYS A 157 -18.44 0.52 10.12
CA LYS A 157 -19.17 1.53 9.34
C LYS A 157 -18.83 2.98 9.72
N LYS A 158 -18.86 3.30 11.02
CA LYS A 158 -18.49 4.64 11.51
C LYS A 158 -17.03 5.00 11.25
N ILE A 159 -16.14 4.01 11.26
CA ILE A 159 -14.72 4.21 10.92
C ILE A 159 -14.63 4.59 9.45
N LEU A 160 -15.24 3.80 8.56
CA LEU A 160 -15.27 4.04 7.10
C LEU A 160 -15.84 5.42 6.74
N GLU A 161 -16.95 5.81 7.38
CA GLU A 161 -17.54 7.14 7.24
C GLU A 161 -16.56 8.24 7.65
N ARG A 162 -15.89 8.09 8.80
CA ARG A 162 -14.94 9.08 9.33
C ARG A 162 -13.72 9.27 8.43
N ILE A 163 -13.19 8.18 7.86
CA ILE A 163 -12.03 8.25 6.97
C ILE A 163 -12.42 8.62 5.53
N GLY A 164 -13.71 8.57 5.19
CA GLY A 164 -14.24 8.81 3.85
C GLY A 164 -13.83 7.72 2.87
N TRP A 165 -13.99 6.45 3.27
CA TRP A 165 -13.68 5.29 2.42
C TRP A 165 -14.97 4.57 2.06
N ALA A 166 -15.19 4.36 0.77
CA ALA A 166 -16.16 3.38 0.32
C ALA A 166 -15.59 1.97 0.60
N PRO A 167 -16.38 1.04 1.15
CA PRO A 167 -15.99 -0.35 1.23
C PRO A 167 -15.97 -0.95 -0.17
N THR A 168 -15.17 -1.99 -0.35
CA THR A 168 -15.21 -2.83 -1.55
C THR A 168 -16.55 -3.53 -1.67
N THR A 169 -17.04 -4.09 -0.55
CA THR A 169 -18.29 -4.85 -0.44
C THR A 169 -18.65 -5.07 1.02
N THR A 170 -19.74 -5.79 1.31
CA THR A 170 -20.08 -6.30 2.65
C THR A 170 -19.58 -7.72 2.84
N LEU A 171 -19.67 -8.24 4.06
CA LEU A 171 -19.23 -9.62 4.36
C LEU A 171 -19.99 -10.67 3.53
N GLU A 172 -21.27 -10.42 3.24
CA GLU A 172 -22.12 -11.28 2.41
C GLU A 172 -21.65 -11.28 0.95
N GLY A 173 -21.23 -10.13 0.43
CA GLY A 173 -20.72 -9.98 -0.95
C GLY A 173 -19.24 -10.25 -1.12
N ALA A 174 -18.52 -10.61 -0.04
CA ALA A 174 -17.06 -10.78 -0.07
C ALA A 174 -16.59 -11.87 -1.05
N VAL A 175 -17.29 -13.01 -1.07
CA VAL A 175 -16.97 -14.13 -1.98
C VAL A 175 -17.20 -13.72 -3.44
N GLU A 176 -18.38 -13.19 -3.74
CA GLU A 176 -18.76 -12.79 -5.11
C GLU A 176 -17.78 -11.74 -5.67
N PHE A 177 -17.40 -10.75 -4.86
CA PHE A 177 -16.42 -9.75 -5.32
C PHE A 177 -15.04 -10.37 -5.51
N ALA A 178 -14.59 -11.22 -4.58
CA ALA A 178 -13.29 -11.87 -4.69
C ALA A 178 -13.18 -12.78 -5.93
N GLU A 179 -14.27 -13.43 -6.36
CA GLU A 179 -14.33 -14.18 -7.62
C GLU A 179 -14.05 -13.29 -8.84
N LYS A 180 -14.51 -12.03 -8.84
CA LYS A 180 -14.21 -11.05 -9.91
C LYS A 180 -12.72 -10.70 -10.00
N LEU A 181 -11.94 -10.97 -8.95
CA LEU A 181 -10.51 -10.68 -8.86
C LEU A 181 -9.63 -11.88 -9.26
N GLN A 182 -10.20 -13.08 -9.41
CA GLN A 182 -9.44 -14.27 -9.81
C GLN A 182 -8.82 -14.08 -11.20
N GLY A 183 -7.52 -14.36 -11.31
CA GLY A 183 -6.74 -14.12 -12.52
C GLY A 183 -6.54 -12.63 -12.85
N VAL A 184 -7.13 -11.70 -12.08
CA VAL A 184 -6.88 -10.27 -12.20
C VAL A 184 -5.72 -9.87 -11.31
N VAL A 185 -5.63 -10.33 -10.07
CA VAL A 185 -4.59 -9.90 -9.11
C VAL A 185 -3.84 -11.08 -8.50
N ASP A 186 -2.67 -10.83 -7.92
CA ASP A 186 -1.81 -11.87 -7.32
C ASP A 186 -2.21 -12.23 -5.88
N GLY A 187 -3.07 -11.42 -5.27
CA GLY A 187 -3.64 -11.67 -3.96
C GLY A 187 -4.45 -10.47 -3.49
N ILE A 188 -5.21 -10.63 -2.41
CA ILE A 188 -5.98 -9.53 -1.80
C ILE A 188 -5.51 -9.28 -0.37
N ILE A 189 -5.41 -8.01 0.00
CA ILE A 189 -5.17 -7.61 1.38
C ILE A 189 -6.54 -7.35 2.01
N ALA A 190 -7.12 -8.39 2.60
CA ALA A 190 -8.49 -8.37 3.13
C ALA A 190 -8.54 -7.78 4.54
N THR A 191 -9.50 -6.88 4.79
CA THR A 191 -9.74 -6.35 6.15
C THR A 191 -11.18 -5.90 6.39
N CYS A 192 -11.65 -6.11 7.61
CA CYS A 192 -12.75 -5.43 8.26
C CYS A 192 -12.20 -4.36 9.20
N LEU A 193 -11.71 -3.24 8.66
CA LEU A 193 -10.98 -2.18 9.38
C LEU A 193 -11.45 -1.93 10.83
N GLY A 194 -10.61 -2.28 11.81
CA GLY A 194 -10.90 -2.04 13.23
C GLY A 194 -11.91 -3.01 13.88
N ASP A 195 -12.30 -4.07 13.17
CA ASP A 195 -13.16 -5.16 13.65
C ASP A 195 -12.43 -6.50 13.54
N LEU A 196 -11.66 -6.84 14.58
CA LEU A 196 -10.87 -8.07 14.66
C LEU A 196 -11.69 -9.34 14.43
N GLU A 197 -12.91 -9.39 14.96
CA GLU A 197 -13.80 -10.56 14.76
C GLU A 197 -14.34 -10.60 13.33
N GLY A 198 -14.60 -9.42 12.75
CA GLY A 198 -14.87 -9.27 11.32
C GLY A 198 -13.71 -9.77 10.46
N ASP A 199 -12.46 -9.44 10.79
CA ASP A 199 -11.26 -9.92 10.08
C ASP A 199 -11.15 -11.45 10.12
N LYS A 200 -11.34 -12.06 11.29
CA LYS A 200 -11.33 -13.53 11.44
C LYS A 200 -12.40 -14.20 10.60
N LYS A 201 -13.64 -13.68 10.67
CA LYS A 201 -14.76 -14.22 9.89
C LYS A 201 -14.55 -14.01 8.39
N LEU A 202 -14.02 -12.86 7.98
CA LEU A 202 -13.67 -12.59 6.59
C LEU A 202 -12.62 -13.58 6.08
N LEU A 203 -11.59 -13.87 6.88
CA LEU A 203 -10.59 -14.88 6.55
C LEU A 203 -11.22 -16.25 6.33
N GLU A 204 -12.15 -16.69 7.18
CA GLU A 204 -12.90 -17.95 7.04
C GLU A 204 -13.73 -17.96 5.75
N VAL A 205 -14.48 -16.89 5.48
CA VAL A 205 -15.33 -16.74 4.30
C VAL A 205 -14.52 -16.82 3.01
N LEU A 206 -13.37 -16.13 2.96
CA LEU A 206 -12.50 -16.09 1.78
C LEU A 206 -11.73 -17.39 1.55
N GLN A 207 -11.71 -18.35 2.49
CA GLN A 207 -11.13 -19.67 2.22
C GLN A 207 -11.85 -20.40 1.07
N LYS A 208 -13.10 -20.05 0.76
CA LYS A 208 -13.90 -20.68 -0.32
C LYS A 208 -13.39 -20.40 -1.73
N VAL A 209 -12.72 -19.25 -1.91
CA VAL A 209 -12.20 -18.77 -3.20
C VAL A 209 -10.68 -18.82 -3.27
N ARG A 210 -10.07 -19.36 -2.21
CA ARG A 210 -8.64 -19.60 -2.12
C ARG A 210 -8.30 -20.77 -3.04
N GLY A 211 -7.51 -20.50 -4.08
CA GLY A 211 -6.90 -21.51 -4.95
C GLY A 211 -5.90 -22.39 -4.20
#